data_AF-A0A535GYJ7-F1
#
_entry.id   AF-A0A535GYJ7-F1
#
_cell.length_a   1.000
_cell.length_b   1.000
_cell.length_c   1.000
_cell.angle_alpha   90.00
_cell.angle_beta   90.00
_cell.angle_gamma   90.00
#
_symmetry.space_group_name_H-M   'P 1'
#
loop_
_entity.id
_entity.type
_entity.pdbx_description
1 polymer ?
#
loop_
_entity_poly.entity_id
_entity_poly.type
_entity_poly.pdbx_seq_one_letter_code
_entity_poly.pdbx_strand_id
1 'polypeptide(L)'
;GLKKDNDLKKELHDWFGKVVTSLVDSTQMKGAPNLENMDLLEAMGVANELGFQVNVFGEEPSTRPEIPPGRVMHQNPPPGTVIQPGGEIQVVLSRRATTADLMGF
;
A
#
# COMPACT_ATOMS: atom_id res chain seq x y z
N GLY A 1 2.81 -47.37 4.71
CA GLY A 1 2.22 -48.19 3.63
C GLY A 1 2.25 -47.33 2.40
N LEU A 2 2.84 -47.81 1.30
CA LEU A 2 3.48 -46.97 0.26
C LEU A 2 2.70 -45.71 -0.16
N LYS A 3 1.38 -45.79 -0.29
CA LYS A 3 0.52 -44.64 -0.62
C LYS A 3 0.58 -43.52 0.44
N LYS A 4 0.38 -43.85 1.73
CA LYS A 4 0.48 -42.89 2.84
C LYS A 4 1.87 -42.27 2.94
N ASP A 5 2.91 -43.05 2.66
CA ASP A 5 4.29 -42.58 2.76
C ASP A 5 4.63 -41.61 1.60
N ASN A 6 4.07 -41.85 0.42
CA ASN A 6 4.19 -40.95 -0.73
C ASN A 6 3.36 -39.66 -0.56
N ASP A 7 2.15 -39.77 -0.01
CA ASP A 7 1.29 -38.62 0.27
C ASP A 7 1.97 -37.69 1.30
N LEU A 8 2.55 -38.25 2.37
CA LEU A 8 3.30 -37.48 3.36
C LEU A 8 4.54 -36.80 2.77
N LYS A 9 5.28 -37.47 1.88
CA LYS A 9 6.42 -36.86 1.17
C LYS A 9 5.99 -35.68 0.32
N LYS A 10 4.84 -35.78 -0.37
CA LYS A 10 4.29 -34.69 -1.17
C LYS A 10 3.86 -33.52 -0.30
N GLU A 11 3.14 -33.77 0.79
CA GLU A 11 2.74 -32.74 1.76
C GLU A 11 3.96 -32.03 2.36
N LEU A 12 5.01 -32.77 2.72
CA LEU A 12 6.27 -32.20 3.16
C LEU A 12 6.89 -31.30 2.08
N HIS A 13 6.92 -31.75 0.83
CA HIS A 13 7.48 -30.99 -0.28
C HIS A 13 6.72 -29.66 -0.52
N ASP A 14 5.39 -29.72 -0.49
CA ASP A 14 4.52 -28.55 -0.63
C ASP A 14 4.68 -27.59 0.55
N TRP A 15 4.83 -28.14 1.77
CA TRP A 15 5.09 -27.35 2.98
C TRP A 15 6.45 -26.65 2.91
N PHE A 16 7.52 -27.36 2.52
CA PHE A 16 8.84 -26.76 2.33
C PHE A 16 8.80 -25.63 1.31
N GLY A 17 8.08 -25.80 0.20
CA GLY A 17 7.88 -24.73 -0.78
C GLY A 17 7.26 -23.48 -0.17
N LYS A 18 6.15 -23.62 0.57
CA LYS A 18 5.48 -22.49 1.23
C LYS A 18 6.36 -21.78 2.25
N VAL A 19 7.12 -22.54 3.06
CA VAL A 19 8.03 -21.97 4.06
C VAL A 19 9.14 -21.18 3.40
N VAL A 20 9.75 -21.71 2.33
CA VAL A 20 10.79 -21.01 1.58
C VAL A 20 10.25 -19.71 0.99
N THR A 21 9.07 -19.74 0.34
CA THR A 21 8.42 -18.53 -0.17
C THR A 21 8.18 -17.50 0.94
N SER A 22 7.61 -17.92 2.07
CA SER A 22 7.31 -17.01 3.19
C SER A 22 8.57 -16.38 3.80
N LEU A 23 9.67 -17.13 3.87
CA LEU A 23 10.95 -16.60 4.34
C LEU A 23 11.51 -15.56 3.36
N VAL A 24 11.48 -15.83 2.06
CA VAL A 24 11.89 -14.86 1.03
C VAL A 24 11.04 -13.58 1.13
N ASP A 25 9.72 -13.69 1.25
CA ASP A 25 8.83 -12.54 1.38
C ASP A 25 9.12 -11.72 2.63
N SER A 26 9.38 -12.38 3.77
CA SER A 26 9.71 -11.70 5.04
C SER A 26 10.97 -10.85 4.98
N THR A 27 11.95 -11.23 4.16
CA THR A 27 13.18 -10.43 3.98
C THR A 27 12.98 -9.21 3.09
N GLN A 28 11.86 -9.14 2.36
CA GLN A 28 11.54 -8.06 1.43
C GLN A 28 10.47 -7.10 1.97
N MET A 29 9.95 -7.35 3.18
CA MET A 29 9.01 -6.45 3.84
C MET A 29 9.67 -5.09 4.07
N LYS A 30 8.97 -4.03 3.68
CA LYS A 30 9.40 -2.65 3.86
C LYS A 30 8.30 -1.88 4.59
N GLY A 31 8.71 -0.81 5.27
CA GLY A 31 7.76 0.14 5.86
C GLY A 31 7.14 1.02 4.78
N ALA A 32 5.86 1.35 4.94
CA ALA A 32 5.17 2.33 4.12
C ALA A 32 5.96 3.66 4.12
N PRO A 33 6.31 4.25 2.97
CA PRO A 33 6.86 5.59 2.92
C PRO A 33 5.84 6.62 3.42
N ASN A 34 6.34 7.80 3.78
CA ASN A 34 5.48 8.97 3.98
C ASN A 34 5.24 9.66 2.65
N LEU A 35 3.99 9.63 2.18
CA LEU A 35 3.52 10.21 0.92
C LEU A 35 2.75 11.52 1.16
N GLU A 36 2.47 11.89 2.41
CA GLU A 36 1.70 13.10 2.71
C GLU A 36 2.39 14.36 2.17
N ASN A 37 1.57 15.27 1.61
CA ASN A 37 1.97 16.50 0.94
C ASN A 37 2.75 16.33 -0.38
N MET A 38 3.02 15.11 -0.84
CA MET A 38 3.54 14.88 -2.19
C MET A 38 2.44 15.08 -3.23
N ASP A 39 2.81 15.43 -4.46
CA ASP A 39 1.88 15.26 -5.59
C ASP A 39 1.77 13.77 -5.98
N LEU A 40 0.75 13.42 -6.75
CA LEU A 40 0.48 12.02 -7.10
C LEU A 40 1.65 11.35 -7.83
N LEU A 41 2.35 12.07 -8.72
CA LEU A 41 3.43 11.48 -9.50
C LEU A 41 4.65 11.20 -8.62
N GLU A 42 5.00 12.15 -7.75
CA GLU A 42 6.06 11.99 -6.76
C GLU A 42 5.74 10.82 -5.81
N ALA A 43 4.52 10.78 -5.28
CA ALA A 43 4.07 9.72 -4.39
C ALA A 43 4.16 8.33 -5.04
N MET A 44 3.73 8.22 -6.30
CA MET A 44 3.85 6.99 -7.09
C MET A 44 5.31 6.58 -7.29
N GLY A 45 6.20 7.53 -7.56
CA GLY A 45 7.64 7.27 -7.70
C GLY A 45 8.25 6.70 -6.43
N VAL A 46 8.05 7.37 -5.29
CA VAL A 46 8.57 6.95 -3.98
C VAL A 46 8.05 5.57 -3.57
N ALA A 47 6.75 5.32 -3.75
CA ALA A 47 6.17 4.00 -3.46
C ALA A 47 6.76 2.91 -4.38
N ASN A 48 6.90 3.20 -5.67
CA ASN A 48 7.39 2.24 -6.65
C ASN A 48 8.85 1.83 -6.41
N GLU A 49 9.72 2.75 -5.99
CA GLU A 49 11.11 2.45 -5.59
C GLU A 49 11.18 1.42 -4.45
N LEU A 50 10.15 1.40 -3.59
CA LEU A 50 10.04 0.44 -2.51
C LEU A 50 9.30 -0.84 -2.92
N GLY A 51 8.75 -0.91 -4.12
CA GLY A 51 7.97 -2.05 -4.61
C GLY A 51 6.51 -2.03 -4.17
N PHE A 52 5.99 -0.84 -3.83
CA PHE A 52 4.59 -0.61 -3.50
C PHE A 52 3.85 0.08 -4.66
N GLN A 53 2.53 -0.05 -4.64
CA GLN A 53 1.63 0.63 -5.57
C GLN A 53 0.84 1.71 -4.84
N VAL A 54 0.54 2.82 -5.52
CA VAL A 54 -0.35 3.85 -4.99
C VAL A 54 -1.71 3.72 -5.67
N ASN A 55 -2.78 3.73 -4.87
CA ASN A 55 -4.15 3.75 -5.35
C ASN A 55 -4.86 5.01 -4.83
N VAL A 56 -5.49 5.75 -5.73
CA VAL A 56 -6.26 6.93 -5.35
C VAL A 56 -7.64 6.47 -4.90
N PHE A 57 -7.87 6.53 -3.59
CA PHE A 57 -9.13 6.09 -2.98
C PHE A 57 -10.22 7.17 -3.03
N GLY A 58 -9.82 8.43 -3.11
CA GLY A 58 -10.76 9.55 -3.22
C GLY A 58 -10.09 10.91 -3.26
N GLU A 59 -10.93 11.95 -3.28
CA GLU A 59 -10.53 13.33 -3.24
C GLU A 59 -11.36 14.13 -2.22
N GLU A 60 -10.70 14.95 -1.43
CA GLU A 60 -11.32 15.76 -0.37
C GLU A 60 -10.93 17.23 -0.50
N PRO A 61 -11.85 18.16 -0.17
CA PRO A 61 -11.52 19.58 -0.20
C PRO A 61 -10.48 19.86 0.88
N SER A 62 -9.41 20.56 0.52
CA SER A 62 -8.45 20.94 1.55
C SER A 62 -9.07 21.97 2.49
N THR A 63 -8.97 21.70 3.78
CA THR A 63 -9.31 22.67 4.85
C THR A 63 -8.22 23.72 5.04
N ARG A 64 -7.09 23.56 4.34
CA ARG A 64 -5.87 24.38 4.45
C ARG A 64 -5.59 25.09 3.13
N PRO A 65 -5.64 26.44 3.07
CA PRO A 65 -5.42 27.19 1.83
C PRO A 65 -4.06 26.93 1.18
N GLU A 66 -3.07 26.54 1.98
CA GLU A 66 -1.69 26.28 1.55
C GLU A 66 -1.50 24.95 0.81
N ILE A 67 -2.47 24.02 0.86
CA ILE A 67 -2.39 22.74 0.14
C ILE A 67 -3.04 22.90 -1.24
N PRO A 68 -2.26 22.92 -2.33
CA PRO A 68 -2.79 22.96 -3.68
C PRO A 68 -3.51 21.64 -4.00
N PRO A 69 -4.51 21.65 -4.89
CA PRO A 69 -5.13 20.43 -5.41
C PRO A 69 -4.11 19.45 -6.01
N GLY A 70 -4.40 18.16 -5.90
CA GLY A 70 -3.57 17.08 -6.42
C GLY A 70 -2.47 16.60 -5.47
N ARG A 71 -2.42 17.13 -4.24
CA ARG A 71 -1.52 16.63 -3.19
C ARG A 71 -2.18 15.58 -2.32
N VAL A 72 -1.41 14.58 -1.90
CA VAL A 72 -1.83 13.57 -0.93
C VAL A 72 -2.09 14.24 0.43
N MET A 73 -3.34 14.18 0.90
CA MET A 73 -3.72 14.65 2.23
C MET A 73 -3.71 13.54 3.27
N HIS A 74 -4.11 12.35 2.85
CA HIS A 74 -4.17 11.18 3.72
C HIS A 74 -3.60 9.97 3.00
N GLN A 75 -2.93 9.11 3.74
CA GLN A 75 -2.51 7.79 3.28
C GLN A 75 -3.00 6.69 4.22
N ASN A 76 -3.19 5.51 3.67
CA ASN A 76 -3.43 4.29 4.42
C ASN A 76 -2.75 3.12 3.70
N PRO A 77 -1.86 2.35 4.35
CA PRO A 77 -1.50 2.43 5.76
C PRO A 77 -0.64 3.65 6.13
N PRO A 78 -0.59 4.03 7.43
CA PRO A 78 0.27 5.11 7.91
C PRO A 78 1.76 4.84 7.65
N PRO A 79 2.60 5.89 7.57
CA PRO A 79 4.05 5.75 7.37
C PRO A 79 4.69 4.81 8.39
N GLY A 80 5.65 3.99 7.93
CA GLY A 80 6.35 3.01 8.75
C GLY A 80 5.60 1.69 8.96
N THR A 81 4.33 1.59 8.56
CA THR A 81 3.59 0.32 8.63
C THR A 81 4.25 -0.72 7.73
N VAL A 82 4.47 -1.92 8.26
CA VAL A 82 5.07 -3.02 7.49
C VAL A 82 4.07 -3.52 6.44
N ILE A 83 4.43 -3.42 5.17
CA ILE A 83 3.60 -3.88 4.05
C ILE A 83 4.25 -5.12 3.43
N GLN A 84 3.41 -6.07 3.00
CA GLN A 84 3.87 -7.20 2.21
C GLN A 84 4.47 -6.72 0.86
N PRO A 85 5.44 -7.44 0.30
CA PRO A 85 5.98 -7.12 -1.03
C PRO A 85 4.86 -6.98 -2.07
N GLY A 86 4.91 -5.91 -2.89
CA GLY A 86 3.89 -5.64 -3.90
C GLY A 86 2.58 -5.06 -3.36
N GLY A 87 2.49 -4.75 -2.06
CA GLY A 87 1.29 -4.19 -1.44
C GLY A 87 0.95 -2.77 -1.91
N GLU A 88 -0.24 -2.33 -1.52
CA GLU A 88 -0.86 -1.09 -1.96
C GLU A 88 -0.93 -0.05 -0.82
N ILE A 89 -0.75 1.22 -1.19
CA ILE A 89 -0.96 2.39 -0.32
C ILE A 89 -2.09 3.20 -0.94
N GLN A 90 -3.19 3.30 -0.22
CA GLN A 90 -4.32 4.13 -0.57
C GLN A 90 -4.01 5.58 -0.21
N VAL A 91 -4.33 6.50 -1.11
CA VAL A 91 -4.19 7.95 -0.88
C VAL A 91 -5.50 8.67 -1.14
N VAL A 92 -5.73 9.73 -0.36
CA VAL A 92 -6.77 10.73 -0.61
C VAL A 92 -6.09 12.00 -1.09
N LEU A 93 -6.50 12.49 -2.26
CA LEU A 93 -5.92 13.71 -2.83
C LEU A 93 -6.73 14.94 -2.42
N SER A 94 -6.06 16.07 -2.34
CA SER A 94 -6.69 17.37 -2.18
C SER A 94 -7.38 17.78 -3.47
N ARG A 95 -8.58 18.33 -3.34
CA ARG A 95 -9.30 19.04 -4.41
C ARG A 95 -9.70 20.43 -3.95
N ARG A 96 -10.17 21.23 -4.91
CA ARG A 96 -10.80 22.52 -4.58
C ARG A 96 -12.13 22.27 -3.87
N ALA A 97 -12.43 23.09 -2.87
CA ALA A 97 -13.75 23.15 -2.27
C ALA A 97 -14.76 23.63 -3.31
N THR A 98 -15.86 22.90 -3.43
CA THR A 98 -17.03 23.28 -4.21
C THR A 98 -17.98 24.08 -3.34
N THR A 99 -18.96 24.73 -3.97
CA THR A 99 -20.03 25.43 -3.26
C THR A 99 -20.79 24.51 -2.29
N ALA A 100 -20.97 23.23 -2.65
CA ALA A 100 -21.63 22.26 -1.78
C ALA A 100 -20.85 22.00 -0.49
N ASP A 101 -19.52 21.83 -0.60
CA ASP A 101 -18.64 21.62 0.56
C ASP A 101 -18.69 22.82 1.53
N LEU A 102 -18.78 24.04 1.00
CA LEU A 102 -18.86 25.27 1.81
C LEU A 102 -20.22 25.45 2.51
N MET A 103 -21.25 24.83 1.98
CA MET A 103 -22.62 24.93 2.50
C MET A 103 -23.02 23.71 3.36
N GLY A 104 -22.15 22.70 3.47
CA GLY A 104 -22.37 21.51 4.31
C GLY A 104 -23.47 20.57 3.81
N PHE A 105 -23.65 20.51 2.48
CA PHE A 105 -24.61 19.61 1.82
C PHE A 105 -24.05 18.21 1.59
#